data_AF-A0AAP6MW82-F1
#
_entry.id   AF-A0AAP6MW82-F1
#
_cell.length_a   1.000
_cell.length_b   1.000
_cell.length_c   1.000
_cell.angle_alpha   90.00
_cell.angle_beta   90.00
_cell.angle_gamma   90.00
#
_symmetry.space_group_name_H-M   'P 1'
#
loop_
_entity.id
_entity.type
_entity.pdbx_description
1 polymer ?
#
loop_
_entity_poly.entity_id
_entity_poly.type
_entity_poly.pdbx_seq_one_letter_code
_entity_poly.pdbx_strand_id
1 'polypeptide(L)' 'MGQKIIWSSNALEQLENIHFYIFFESKSIAIADKVIEAIFESTGILKTQPENL' A
#
# COMPACT_ATOMS: atom_id res chain seq x y z
N MET A 1 -13.05 3.21 -19.43
CA MET A 1 -12.62 2.06 -18.61
C MET A 1 -11.20 2.35 -18.14
N GLY A 2 -11.00 2.57 -16.84
CA GLY A 2 -9.71 3.03 -16.30
C GLY A 2 -8.65 1.93 -16.25
N GLN A 3 -7.38 2.33 -16.17
CA GLN A 3 -6.27 1.38 -15.98
C GLN A 3 -6.39 0.70 -14.62
N LYS A 4 -6.09 -0.60 -14.56
CA LYS A 4 -6.10 -1.39 -13.32
C LYS A 4 -4.70 -1.37 -12.72
N ILE A 5 -4.60 -1.04 -11.43
CA ILE A 5 -3.37 -1.19 -10.67
C ILE A 5 -3.14 -2.68 -10.41
N ILE A 6 -1.94 -3.15 -10.75
CA ILE A 6 -1.49 -4.51 -10.49
C ILE A 6 -0.23 -4.40 -9.65
N TRP A 7 -0.24 -5.07 -8.50
CA TRP A 7 0.90 -5.13 -7.59
C TRP A 7 1.74 -6.37 -7.93
N SER A 8 3.05 -6.20 -8.04
CA SER A 8 3.98 -7.32 -8.18
C SER A 8 4.08 -8.07 -6.86
N SER A 9 4.51 -9.34 -6.91
CA SER A 9 4.75 -10.13 -5.69
C SER A 9 5.73 -9.44 -4.75
N ASN A 10 6.80 -8.83 -5.27
CA ASN A 10 7.77 -8.08 -4.46
C ASN A 10 7.13 -6.88 -3.76
N ALA A 11 6.23 -6.17 -4.44
CA ALA A 11 5.56 -5.03 -3.85
C ALA A 11 4.57 -5.47 -2.75
N LEU A 12 3.90 -6.60 -2.92
CA LEU A 12 3.04 -7.19 -1.88
C LEU A 12 3.86 -7.63 -0.66
N GLU A 13 5.01 -8.27 -0.87
CA GLU A 13 5.94 -8.65 0.21
C GLU A 13 6.45 -7.40 0.95
N GLN A 14 6.74 -6.32 0.24
CA GLN A 14 7.13 -5.05 0.87
C GLN A 14 6.00 -4.45 1.72
N LEU A 15 4.74 -4.50 1.25
CA LEU A 15 3.59 -4.05 2.03
C LEU A 15 3.39 -4.91 3.29
N GLU A 16 3.58 -6.23 3.19
CA GLU A 16 3.54 -7.13 4.34
C GLU A 16 4.65 -6.80 5.35
N ASN A 17 5.88 -6.57 4.88
CA ASN A 17 7.00 -6.16 5.75
C ASN A 17 6.74 -4.82 6.46
N ILE A 18 6.15 -3.85 5.77
CA ILE A 18 5.76 -2.56 6.36
C ILE A 18 4.68 -2.77 7.43
N HIS A 19 3.66 -3.57 7.12
CA HIS A 19 2.58 -3.90 8.06
C HIS A 19 3.14 -4.54 9.33
N PHE A 20 3.98 -5.56 9.18
CA PHE A 20 4.61 -6.24 10.31
C PHE A 20 5.49 -5.32 11.15
N TYR A 21 6.31 -4.48 10.52
CA TYR A 21 7.15 -3.53 11.23
C TYR A 21 6.32 -2.57 12.08
N ILE A 22 5.29 -1.96 11.49
CA ILE A 22 4.42 -1.01 12.19
C ILE A 22 3.66 -1.70 13.32
N PHE A 23 3.12 -2.90 13.07
CA PHE A 23 2.45 -3.68 14.12
C PHE A 23 3.42 -4.01 15.26
N PHE A 24 4.63 -4.43 14.93
CA PHE A 24 5.65 -4.79 15.91
C PHE A 24 6.06 -3.60 16.79
N GLU A 25 6.30 -2.43 16.20
CA GLU A 25 6.72 -1.24 16.95
C GLU A 25 5.57 -0.60 17.73
N SER A 26 4.43 -0.41 17.08
CA SER A 26 3.28 0.30 17.69
C SER A 26 2.43 -0.57 18.60
N LYS A 27 2.57 -1.91 18.51
CA LYS A 27 1.67 -2.90 19.12
C LYS A 27 0.20 -2.74 18.72
N SER A 28 -0.07 -2.06 17.59
CA SER A 28 -1.41 -1.75 17.13
C SER A 28 -1.61 -2.18 15.69
N ILE A 29 -2.40 -3.24 15.50
CA ILE A 29 -2.79 -3.72 14.17
C ILE A 29 -3.57 -2.64 13.40
N ALA A 30 -4.38 -1.86 14.11
CA ALA A 30 -5.17 -0.79 13.50
C ALA A 30 -4.30 0.33 12.91
N ILE A 31 -3.10 0.58 13.46
CA ILE A 31 -2.16 1.55 12.88
C ILE A 31 -1.51 0.96 11.63
N ALA A 32 -1.10 -0.31 11.68
CA ALA A 32 -0.53 -1.00 10.53
C ALA A 32 -1.53 -1.06 9.36
N ASP A 33 -2.79 -1.44 9.63
CA ASP A 33 -3.86 -1.50 8.63
C ASP A 33 -4.10 -0.13 7.98
N LYS A 34 -4.20 0.94 8.80
CA LYS A 34 -4.39 2.30 8.30
C LYS A 34 -3.28 2.77 7.36
N VAL A 35 -2.03 2.41 7.65
CA VAL A 35 -0.90 2.79 6.78
C VAL A 35 -0.96 2.03 5.46
N ILE A 36 -1.26 0.74 5.47
CA ILE A 36 -1.41 -0.05 4.25
C ILE A 36 -2.59 0.45 3.41
N GLU A 37 -3.72 0.76 4.04
CA GLU A 37 -4.89 1.37 3.38
C GLU A 37 -4.52 2.70 2.71
N ALA A 38 -3.82 3.59 3.43
CA ALA A 38 -3.39 4.87 2.88
C ALA A 38 -2.44 4.72 1.67
N ILE A 39 -1.57 3.69 1.66
CA ILE A 39 -0.73 3.38 0.50
C ILE A 39 -1.60 2.95 -0.69
N PHE A 40 -2.53 2.02 -0.48
CA PHE A 40 -3.45 1.58 -1.54
C PHE A 40 -4.27 2.74 -2.11
N GLU A 41 -4.83 3.59 -1.26
CA GLU A 41 -5.58 4.78 -1.68
C GLU A 41 -4.71 5.74 -2.49
N SER A 42 -3.49 6.01 -2.02
CA SER A 42 -2.54 6.90 -2.69
C SER A 42 -2.18 6.42 -4.09
N THR A 43 -2.04 5.10 -4.29
CA THR A 43 -1.78 4.57 -5.65
C THR A 43 -2.95 4.76 -6.60
N GLY A 44 -4.16 5.00 -6.09
CA GLY A 44 -5.37 5.23 -6.88
C GLY A 44 -5.22 6.31 -7.95
N ILE A 45 -4.38 7.34 -7.70
CA ILE A 45 -4.08 8.42 -8.65
C ILE A 45 -3.48 7.91 -9.97
N LEU A 46 -2.74 6.80 -9.94
CA LEU A 46 -2.09 6.22 -11.12
C LEU A 46 -3.10 5.65 -12.13
N LYS A 47 -4.34 5.37 -11.69
CA LYS A 47 -5.43 4.97 -12.61
C LYS A 47 -5.80 6.09 -13.59
N THR A 48 -5.55 7.35 -13.19
CA THR A 48 -5.91 8.55 -13.95
C THR A 48 -4.68 9.33 -14.44
N GLN A 49 -3.53 9.19 -13.77
CA GLN A 49 -2.27 9.89 -14.08
C GLN A 49 -1.08 8.94 -13.88
N PRO A 50 -0.84 8.00 -14.81
CA PRO A 50 0.20 6.99 -14.68
C PRO A 50 1.63 7.56 -14.69
N GLU A 51 1.83 8.77 -15.21
CA GLU A 51 3.10 9.48 -15.25
C GLU A 51 3.52 10.17 -13.95
N ASN A 52 2.69 10.18 -12.89
CA ASN A 52 3.01 10.76 -11.58
C ASN A 52 3.94 9.87 -10.71
N LEU A 53 4.84 9.12 -11.35
CA LEU A 53 5.87 8.29 -10.70
C LEU A 53 7.22 9.02 -10.65
#